data_AF-A0A968UKX9-F1
#
_entry.id   AF-A0A968UKX9-F1
#
_cell.length_a   1.000
_cell.length_b   1.000
_cell.length_c   1.000
_cell.angle_alpha   90.00
_cell.angle_beta   90.00
_cell.angle_gamma   90.00
#
_symmetry.space_group_name_H-M   'P 1'
#
loop_
_entity.id
_entity.type
_entity.pdbx_description
1 polymer ?
#
loop_
_entity_poly.entity_id
_entity_poly.type
_entity_poly.pdbx_seq_one_letter_code
_entity_poly.pdbx_strand_id
1 'polypeptide(L)' 'MKQLLLGLIKIYQLAISPLIGNVCRFYPSCSNYAHDAL' A
#
# COMPACT_ATOMS: atom_id res chain seq x y z
N MET A 1 -14.27 -10.37 -1.85
CA MET A 1 -13.35 -10.51 -0.70
C MET A 1 -12.03 -9.74 -0.88
N LYS A 2 -11.37 -9.78 -2.04
CA LYS A 2 -10.08 -9.08 -2.32
C LYS A 2 -10.13 -7.54 -2.26
N GLN A 3 -11.22 -6.96 -2.76
CA GLN A 3 -11.39 -5.50 -2.88
C GLN A 3 -11.45 -4.76 -1.53
N LEU A 4 -11.93 -5.44 -0.48
CA LEU A 4 -12.08 -4.83 0.85
C LEU A 4 -10.71 -4.64 1.52
N LEU A 5 -9.83 -5.64 1.40
CA LEU A 5 -8.44 -5.56 1.83
C LEU A 5 -7.67 -4.51 1.01
N LEU A 6 -7.86 -4.46 -0.31
CA LEU A 6 -7.23 -3.46 -1.17
C LEU A 6 -7.68 -2.03 -0.82
N GLY A 7 -8.96 -1.83 -0.48
CA GLY A 7 -9.49 -0.56 -0.02
C GLY A 7 -8.87 -0.11 1.31
N LEU A 8 -8.76 -1.01 2.28
CA LEU A 8 -8.07 -0.78 3.56
C LEU A 8 -6.59 -0.44 3.36
N ILE A 9 -5.89 -1.17 2.49
CA ILE A 9 -4.49 -0.92 2.15
C ILE A 9 -4.34 0.46 1.50
N LYS A 10 -5.26 0.87 0.60
CA LYS A 10 -5.24 2.20 -0.01
C LYS A 10 -5.48 3.31 1.00
N ILE A 11 -6.46 3.16 1.90
CA ILE A 11 -6.75 4.16 2.94
C ILE A 11 -5.54 4.29 3.89
N TYR A 12 -4.97 3.15 4.30
CA TYR A 12 -3.75 3.11 5.07
C TYR A 12 -2.62 3.81 4.31
N GLN A 13 -2.39 3.46 3.05
CA GLN A 13 -1.35 4.07 2.22
C GLN A 13 -1.56 5.58 2.04
N LEU A 14 -2.79 6.08 1.92
CA LEU A 14 -3.06 7.51 1.73
C LEU A 14 -2.95 8.32 3.03
N ALA A 15 -3.28 7.70 4.17
CA ALA A 15 -3.12 8.31 5.49
C ALA A 15 -1.67 8.24 6.00
N ILE A 16 -0.94 7.18 5.66
CA ILE A 16 0.41 6.89 6.20
C ILE A 16 1.53 7.22 5.22
N SER A 17 1.33 7.18 3.89
CA SER A 17 2.34 7.69 2.93
C SER A 17 2.78 9.13 3.22
N PRO A 18 1.89 10.09 3.53
CA PRO A 18 2.34 11.45 3.84
C PRO A 18 3.06 11.52 5.19
N LEU A 19 2.80 10.59 6.12
CA LEU A 19 3.37 10.58 7.47
C LEU A 19 4.76 9.92 7.53
N ILE A 20 4.99 8.88 6.71
CA ILE A 20 6.22 8.08 6.70
C ILE A 20 7.15 8.44 5.53
N GLY A 21 6.68 9.28 4.59
CA GLY A 21 7.44 9.65 3.41
C GLY A 21 7.73 8.44 2.52
N ASN A 22 8.61 8.64 1.53
CA ASN A 22 8.97 7.63 0.54
C ASN A 22 9.94 6.56 1.11
N VAL A 23 9.60 5.96 2.25
CA VAL A 23 10.40 4.95 2.98
C VAL A 23 10.39 3.56 2.32
N CYS A 24 9.58 3.36 1.28
CA CYS A 24 9.58 2.11 0.51
C CYS A 24 10.93 1.94 -0.21
N ARG A 25 11.82 1.19 0.44
CA ARG A 25 13.16 0.84 -0.05
C ARG A 25 13.14 -0.02 -1.31
N PHE A 26 12.00 -0.65 -1.60
CA PHE A 26 11.75 -1.42 -2.82
C PHE A 26 10.71 -0.68 -3.68
N TYR A 27 11.03 -0.50 -4.96
CA TYR A 27 10.14 0.09 -5.95
C TYR A 27 9.69 -1.01 -6.92
N PRO A 28 8.37 -1.21 -7.14
CA PRO A 28 7.25 -0.49 -6.54
C PRO A 28 7.03 -0.86 -5.06
N SER A 29 6.30 -0.02 -4.32
CA SER A 29 6.08 -0.18 -2.86
C SER A 29 5.60 -1.60 -2.47
N CYS A 30 5.90 -2.04 -1.24
CA CYS A 30 5.45 -3.34 -0.71
C CYS A 30 3.93 -3.54 -0.82
N SER A 31 3.14 -2.47 -0.67
CA SER A 31 1.70 -2.44 -0.91
C SER A 31 1.32 -2.68 -2.38
N ASN A 32 2.12 -2.23 -3.33
CA ASN A 32 1.92 -2.54 -4.75
C ASN A 32 2.22 -4.01 -5.05
N TYR A 33 3.28 -4.57 -4.48
CA TYR A 33 3.55 -6.01 -4.57
C TYR A 33 2.44 -6.83 -3.92
N ALA A 34 1.94 -6.41 -2.76
CA ALA A 34 0.80 -7.05 -2.13
C ALA A 34 -0.47 -6.94 -3.00
N HIS A 35 -0.67 -5.82 -3.70
CA HIS A 35 -1.78 -5.65 -4.64
C HIS A 35 -1.61 -6.51 -5.91
N ASP A 36 -0.39 -6.70 -6.39
CA ASP A 36 -0.07 -7.52 -7.57
C ASP A 36 -0.14 -9.03 -7.25
N ALA A 37 0.25 -9.41 -6.02
CA ALA A 37 0.25 -10.78 -5.53
C ALA A 37 -1.11 -11.27 -5.01
N LEU A 38 -1.98 -10.36 -4.57
CA LEU A 38 -3.39 -10.69 -4.28
C LEU A 38 -4.11 -10.90 -5.58
#